data_AF-A0A926ZHY1-F1
#
_entry.id   AF-A0A926ZHY1-F1
#
_cell.length_a   1.000
_cell.length_b   1.000
_cell.length_c   1.000
_cell.angle_alpha   90.00
_cell.angle_beta   90.00
_cell.angle_gamma   90.00
#
_symmetry.space_group_name_H-M   'P 1'
#
loop_
_entity.id
_entity.type
_entity.pdbx_description
1 polymer ?
#
loop_
_entity_poly.entity_id
_entity_poly.type
_entity_poly.pdbx_seq_one_letter_code
_entity_poly.pdbx_strand_id
1 'polypeptide(L)'
;MTNSPLPDPQSSPKDPLGFDEFIGILVALSTIGSIFWWAVSQKPQSLNFISVLPPELVPATGQSPSPSPVPPAIASPSAKDPVAIVPGETAKLSTGVAAAILPIQKTQTSSKAAAAIVPPKKAQPSPKIVGAIAPGKKAQPIGKLKRSSIETLPKIVTAVPAAPAARKASTPAKQVKFSDVPANLWATPFIAALTQRGVFTGFTDKTFRPYQAMTRAEFAVRLDKAFNKKPEEAATAFEDVPNNHWAYSSIKESDMAGFMEGYPKDYFRPAKSVTRTEAIVALASGLDLKVPANPEKILQSYKDAAQIPKYARGKVAAAIQAGLVVGSNSNLLRPNQPATRAEVAAFLYQGLVKRGKVKAINSKAIVKP
;
A
#
# COMPACT_ATOMS: atom_id res chain seq x y z
N MET A 1 -34.35 29.53 -76.34
CA MET A 1 -32.90 29.36 -76.52
C MET A 1 -32.34 28.90 -75.19
N THR A 2 -31.89 27.65 -75.17
CA THR A 2 -31.40 26.90 -74.02
C THR A 2 -29.99 27.34 -73.66
N ASN A 3 -29.74 27.65 -72.39
CA ASN A 3 -28.41 27.60 -71.78
C ASN A 3 -28.59 27.34 -70.28
N SER A 4 -28.56 26.07 -69.88
CA SER A 4 -28.41 25.67 -68.48
C SER A 4 -26.97 25.22 -68.26
N PRO A 5 -26.40 25.47 -67.06
CA PRO A 5 -24.96 25.46 -66.84
C PRO A 5 -24.40 24.03 -66.78
N LEU A 6 -23.12 23.92 -67.09
CA LEU A 6 -22.31 22.70 -66.95
C LEU A 6 -22.35 22.16 -65.51
N PRO A 7 -22.36 20.83 -65.32
CA PRO A 7 -22.32 20.21 -64.00
C PRO A 7 -20.95 20.41 -63.33
N ASP A 8 -20.97 20.71 -62.03
CA ASP A 8 -19.78 20.84 -61.19
C ASP A 8 -18.96 19.53 -61.14
N PRO A 9 -17.61 19.61 -61.11
CA PRO A 9 -16.77 18.45 -60.90
C PRO A 9 -16.99 17.88 -59.50
N GLN A 10 -17.41 16.61 -59.43
CA GLN A 10 -17.53 15.90 -58.17
C GLN A 10 -16.16 15.81 -57.48
N SER A 11 -16.12 16.20 -56.20
CA SER A 11 -14.96 16.02 -55.35
C SER A 11 -14.73 14.53 -55.09
N SER A 12 -13.48 14.10 -55.30
CA SER A 12 -13.04 12.72 -55.10
C SER A 12 -13.37 12.20 -53.69
N PRO A 13 -13.80 10.93 -53.56
CA PRO A 13 -13.98 10.29 -52.27
C PRO A 13 -12.68 10.31 -51.47
N LYS A 14 -12.75 10.65 -50.17
CA LYS A 14 -11.61 10.54 -49.26
C LYS A 14 -11.28 9.06 -49.08
N ASP A 15 -10.20 8.62 -49.72
CA ASP A 15 -9.67 7.28 -49.51
C ASP A 15 -9.26 7.10 -48.04
N PRO A 16 -9.70 6.02 -47.38
CA PRO A 16 -9.21 5.70 -46.05
C PRO A 16 -7.72 5.31 -46.14
N LEU A 17 -6.92 5.90 -45.25
CA LEU A 17 -5.47 5.67 -45.09
C LEU A 17 -5.10 4.21 -45.37
N GLY A 18 -4.27 3.99 -46.39
CA GLY A 18 -3.79 2.66 -46.76
C GLY A 18 -2.95 2.03 -45.65
N PHE A 19 -2.91 0.70 -45.61
CA PHE A 19 -2.14 -0.04 -44.61
C PHE A 19 -0.66 0.39 -44.60
N ASP A 20 -0.08 0.70 -45.76
CA ASP A 20 1.31 1.17 -45.88
C ASP A 20 1.53 2.56 -45.24
N GLU A 21 0.53 3.45 -45.29
CA GLU A 21 0.60 4.77 -44.68
C GLU A 21 0.42 4.69 -43.15
N PHE A 22 -0.41 3.76 -42.68
CA PHE A 22 -0.54 3.44 -41.25
C PHE A 22 0.76 2.86 -40.67
N ILE A 23 1.44 1.97 -41.41
CA ILE A 23 2.75 1.46 -41.02
C ILE A 23 3.79 2.58 -41.03
N GLY A 24 3.76 3.47 -42.03
CA GLY A 24 4.61 4.66 -42.07
C GLY A 24 4.48 5.55 -40.83
N ILE A 25 3.24 5.82 -40.39
CA ILE A 25 2.96 6.62 -39.19
C ILE A 25 3.46 5.92 -37.91
N LEU A 26 3.29 4.61 -37.79
CA LEU A 26 3.79 3.86 -36.62
C LEU A 26 5.32 3.83 -36.54
N VAL A 27 6.00 3.70 -37.69
CA VAL A 27 7.46 3.76 -37.75
C VAL A 27 7.95 5.16 -37.35
N ALA A 28 7.32 6.22 -37.86
CA ALA A 28 7.67 7.61 -37.53
C ALA A 28 7.46 7.95 -36.04
N LEU A 29 6.37 7.47 -35.43
CA LEU A 29 6.12 7.70 -33.99
C LEU A 29 7.08 6.90 -33.11
N SER A 30 7.53 5.72 -33.56
CA SER A 30 8.50 4.90 -32.82
C SER A 30 9.89 5.53 -32.78
N THR A 31 10.36 6.13 -33.89
CA THR A 31 11.63 6.86 -33.93
C THR A 31 11.60 8.12 -33.05
N ILE A 32 10.52 8.90 -33.10
CA ILE A 32 10.36 10.09 -32.23
C ILE A 32 10.30 9.68 -30.75
N GLY A 33 9.56 8.62 -30.42
CA GLY A 33 9.48 8.09 -29.06
C GLY A 33 10.83 7.59 -28.52
N SER A 34 11.66 7.01 -29.38
CA SER A 34 12.99 6.52 -29.00
C SER A 34 13.96 7.66 -28.69
N ILE A 35 13.92 8.75 -29.47
CA ILE A 35 14.73 9.95 -29.22
C ILE A 35 14.28 10.65 -27.93
N PHE A 36 12.96 10.73 -27.69
CA PHE A 36 12.41 11.32 -26.47
C PHE A 36 12.74 10.48 -25.23
N TRP A 37 12.65 9.15 -25.32
CA TRP A 37 13.03 8.24 -24.23
C TRP A 37 14.52 8.32 -23.91
N TRP A 38 15.39 8.41 -24.92
CA TRP A 38 16.81 8.62 -24.72
C TRP A 38 17.12 9.97 -24.06
N ALA A 39 16.45 11.05 -24.48
CA ALA A 39 16.61 12.39 -23.91
C ALA A 39 16.14 12.49 -22.44
N VAL A 40 15.09 11.77 -22.06
CA VAL A 40 14.54 11.75 -20.69
C VAL A 40 15.29 10.76 -19.77
N SER A 41 15.94 9.74 -20.33
CA SER A 41 16.65 8.71 -19.56
C SER A 41 18.08 9.13 -19.13
N GLN A 42 18.60 10.23 -19.68
CA GLN A 42 19.80 10.89 -19.17
C GLN A 42 19.44 11.64 -17.87
N LYS A 43 19.71 11.03 -16.71
CA LYS A 43 19.46 11.64 -15.38
C LYS A 43 20.32 12.89 -15.12
N PRO A 44 19.89 13.76 -14.17
CA PRO A 44 20.30 15.16 -14.07
C PRO A 44 21.61 15.33 -13.28
N GLN A 45 22.58 16.02 -13.87
CA GLN A 45 23.60 16.76 -13.12
C GLN A 45 23.02 18.16 -12.82
N SER A 46 23.04 18.50 -11.53
CA SER A 46 22.75 19.82 -10.93
C SER A 46 22.60 21.01 -11.91
N LEU A 47 21.36 21.46 -12.10
CA LEU A 47 21.10 22.79 -12.66
C LEU A 47 21.01 23.82 -11.53
N ASN A 48 22.18 24.35 -11.15
CA ASN A 48 22.30 25.62 -10.46
C ASN A 48 21.98 26.74 -11.46
N PHE A 49 20.72 27.20 -11.50
CA PHE A 49 20.34 28.37 -12.31
C PHE A 49 20.41 29.67 -11.51
N ILE A 50 21.55 29.94 -10.88
CA ILE A 50 22.00 31.31 -10.59
C ILE A 50 23.52 31.25 -10.62
N SER A 51 24.14 31.74 -11.69
CA SER A 51 25.51 32.30 -11.75
C SER A 51 25.99 32.41 -13.19
N VAL A 52 25.44 33.35 -13.98
CA VAL A 52 26.18 33.94 -15.11
C VAL A 52 25.81 35.42 -15.20
N LEU A 53 26.58 36.25 -14.50
CA LEU A 53 26.80 37.65 -14.84
C LEU A 53 28.32 37.90 -14.77
N PRO A 54 28.90 38.65 -15.71
CA PRO A 54 30.36 38.83 -15.83
C PRO A 54 30.93 39.77 -14.75
N PRO A 55 32.25 39.73 -14.51
CA PRO A 55 32.89 40.57 -13.51
C PRO A 55 33.23 41.97 -14.05
N GLU A 56 33.44 42.87 -13.09
CA GLU A 56 34.32 44.04 -13.16
C GLU A 56 33.68 45.39 -13.52
N LEU A 57 33.57 46.24 -12.49
CA LEU A 57 34.17 47.58 -12.40
C LEU A 57 33.96 48.11 -10.96
N VAL A 58 35.03 48.18 -10.18
CA VAL A 58 35.11 49.02 -8.96
C VAL A 58 36.04 50.19 -9.32
N PRO A 59 35.76 51.43 -8.86
CA PRO A 59 36.53 51.89 -7.70
C PRO A 59 35.78 52.79 -6.71
N ALA A 60 36.29 52.78 -5.47
CA ALA A 60 36.28 53.85 -4.44
C ALA A 60 34.91 54.29 -3.89
N THR A 61 34.62 54.45 -2.60
CA THR A 61 35.39 54.74 -1.38
C THR A 61 34.34 54.60 -0.25
N GLY A 62 34.61 53.89 0.85
CA GLY A 62 34.97 54.57 2.11
C GLY A 62 33.82 54.63 3.14
N GLN A 63 34.13 54.16 4.35
CA GLN A 63 33.51 54.49 5.66
C GLN A 63 32.28 53.68 6.17
N SER A 64 32.55 52.92 7.24
CA SER A 64 31.68 52.65 8.39
C SER A 64 31.73 53.88 9.34
N PRO A 65 30.75 54.19 10.22
CA PRO A 65 30.37 53.31 11.33
C PRO A 65 28.90 53.35 11.86
N SER A 66 28.55 52.28 12.59
CA SER A 66 27.71 52.19 13.81
C SER A 66 26.19 52.49 13.84
N PRO A 67 25.44 51.98 14.87
CA PRO A 67 24.02 51.61 14.76
C PRO A 67 23.04 52.36 15.70
N SER A 68 21.74 52.03 15.52
CA SER A 68 20.55 52.18 16.42
C SER A 68 19.59 53.35 16.08
N PRO A 69 18.32 53.40 16.57
CA PRO A 69 17.53 52.43 17.36
C PRO A 69 16.09 52.16 16.84
N VAL A 70 15.42 51.16 17.42
CA VAL A 70 13.95 50.91 17.38
C VAL A 70 13.27 51.73 18.50
N PRO A 71 12.05 52.27 18.33
CA PRO A 71 10.90 51.87 19.18
C PRO A 71 9.50 52.11 18.49
N PRO A 72 8.34 51.98 19.18
CA PRO A 72 7.76 50.74 19.73
C PRO A 72 6.26 50.54 19.33
N ALA A 73 5.71 49.41 19.78
CA ALA A 73 4.30 49.02 19.69
C ALA A 73 3.33 49.96 20.43
N ILE A 74 2.09 50.08 19.93
CA ILE A 74 0.96 50.73 20.61
C ILE A 74 -0.18 49.73 20.78
N ALA A 75 -0.69 49.69 22.01
CA ALA A 75 -1.71 48.80 22.54
C ALA A 75 -3.15 49.29 22.27
N SER A 76 -4.10 48.35 22.43
CA SER A 76 -5.55 48.57 22.57
C SER A 76 -5.93 49.53 23.69
N PRO A 77 -7.19 50.01 23.69
CA PRO A 77 -7.99 49.89 24.90
C PRO A 77 -9.42 49.38 24.67
N SER A 78 -9.99 48.87 25.76
CA SER A 78 -11.34 48.35 25.97
C SER A 78 -12.03 49.16 27.08
N ALA A 79 -13.32 49.50 26.93
CA ALA A 79 -14.33 49.80 27.99
C ALA A 79 -15.69 50.12 27.31
N LYS A 80 -16.78 49.35 27.48
CA LYS A 80 -17.80 49.26 28.58
C LYS A 80 -19.06 50.15 28.38
N ASP A 81 -20.17 49.49 27.98
CA ASP A 81 -21.60 49.49 28.46
C ASP A 81 -22.41 50.79 28.72
N PRO A 82 -23.76 50.78 28.92
CA PRO A 82 -24.86 49.81 28.59
C PRO A 82 -26.14 50.49 27.98
N VAL A 83 -27.27 49.76 27.77
CA VAL A 83 -28.68 50.11 28.21
C VAL A 83 -29.81 49.26 27.54
N ALA A 84 -30.68 48.69 28.41
CA ALA A 84 -32.13 48.30 28.37
C ALA A 84 -32.74 47.42 27.23
N ILE A 85 -33.37 46.24 27.47
CA ILE A 85 -34.64 45.86 28.18
C ILE A 85 -35.92 46.20 27.34
N VAL A 86 -36.50 45.29 26.50
CA VAL A 86 -37.71 44.36 26.68
C VAL A 86 -39.09 45.09 26.53
N PRO A 87 -40.31 44.51 26.27
CA PRO A 87 -40.84 43.17 25.82
C PRO A 87 -41.94 43.15 24.69
N GLY A 88 -42.33 41.92 24.25
CA GLY A 88 -43.71 41.45 23.93
C GLY A 88 -44.40 41.93 22.63
N GLU A 89 -45.43 41.33 22.02
CA GLU A 89 -46.19 40.07 22.10
C GLU A 89 -47.17 40.04 20.88
N THR A 90 -47.80 38.89 20.56
CA THR A 90 -49.00 38.69 19.69
C THR A 90 -48.83 38.80 18.15
N ALA A 91 -49.53 38.10 17.23
CA ALA A 91 -50.60 37.09 17.23
C ALA A 91 -50.80 36.47 15.81
N LYS A 92 -51.10 35.16 15.78
CA LYS A 92 -52.12 34.38 15.04
C LYS A 92 -52.58 34.64 13.57
N LEU A 93 -52.88 33.48 12.93
CA LEU A 93 -53.92 33.14 11.91
C LEU A 93 -53.70 33.67 10.46
N SER A 94 -54.04 32.99 9.36
CA SER A 94 -55.01 31.93 9.08
C SER A 94 -54.80 31.35 7.65
N THR A 95 -55.28 30.11 7.42
CA THR A 95 -55.83 29.51 6.16
C THR A 95 -54.92 29.43 4.92
N GLY A 96 -54.85 28.35 4.13
CA GLY A 96 -55.70 27.18 3.92
C GLY A 96 -55.66 26.85 2.40
N VAL A 97 -56.08 25.63 2.02
CA VAL A 97 -56.27 25.11 0.64
C VAL A 97 -54.99 24.58 -0.07
N ALA A 98 -54.98 23.52 -0.88
CA ALA A 98 -55.61 22.18 -0.95
C ALA A 98 -54.93 21.43 -2.12
N ALA A 99 -54.87 20.10 -2.05
CA ALA A 99 -54.94 19.10 -3.14
C ALA A 99 -54.07 19.24 -4.41
N ALA A 100 -53.27 18.21 -4.73
CA ALA A 100 -53.60 17.23 -5.78
C ALA A 100 -52.49 16.19 -5.96
N ILE A 101 -52.91 14.93 -6.06
CA ILE A 101 -52.12 13.71 -6.31
C ILE A 101 -52.47 13.21 -7.72
N LEU A 102 -51.52 12.49 -8.35
CA LEU A 102 -51.62 11.49 -9.47
C LEU A 102 -51.08 11.94 -10.85
N PRO A 103 -50.69 11.01 -11.75
CA PRO A 103 -49.95 9.75 -11.54
C PRO A 103 -48.85 9.48 -12.59
N ILE A 104 -48.15 8.36 -12.36
CA ILE A 104 -47.11 7.68 -13.16
C ILE A 104 -47.74 6.95 -14.37
N GLN A 105 -47.12 7.04 -15.56
CA GLN A 105 -47.33 6.10 -16.67
C GLN A 105 -46.08 5.27 -16.97
N LYS A 106 -46.30 3.96 -17.10
CA LYS A 106 -45.40 2.96 -17.69
C LYS A 106 -45.41 3.08 -19.21
N THR A 107 -44.27 2.82 -19.86
CA THR A 107 -44.23 2.11 -21.15
C THR A 107 -42.99 1.22 -21.22
N GLN A 108 -43.23 -0.05 -21.56
CA GLN A 108 -42.24 -0.99 -22.09
C GLN A 108 -42.15 -0.79 -23.60
N THR A 109 -40.95 -0.87 -24.18
CA THR A 109 -40.78 -1.40 -25.54
C THR A 109 -39.48 -2.19 -25.64
N SER A 110 -39.64 -3.41 -26.10
CA SER A 110 -38.64 -4.36 -26.57
C SER A 110 -38.03 -3.93 -27.91
N SER A 111 -36.74 -4.14 -28.12
CA SER A 111 -36.23 -4.58 -29.44
C SER A 111 -34.87 -5.26 -29.32
N LYS A 112 -34.72 -6.27 -30.16
CA LYS A 112 -33.72 -7.33 -30.21
C LYS A 112 -32.88 -7.11 -31.47
N ALA A 113 -31.56 -7.11 -31.40
CA ALA A 113 -30.69 -7.32 -32.56
C ALA A 113 -29.34 -7.90 -32.12
N ALA A 114 -28.98 -9.01 -32.77
CA ALA A 114 -27.75 -9.77 -32.60
C ALA A 114 -26.62 -9.20 -33.48
N ALA A 115 -25.36 -9.37 -33.07
CA ALA A 115 -24.27 -9.82 -33.94
C ALA A 115 -22.91 -9.94 -33.19
N ALA A 116 -22.11 -10.86 -33.71
CA ALA A 116 -20.65 -10.97 -33.64
C ALA A 116 -20.01 -11.60 -32.38
N ILE A 117 -19.92 -12.92 -32.47
CA ILE A 117 -18.94 -13.79 -31.82
C ILE A 117 -17.52 -13.37 -32.27
N VAL A 118 -16.65 -13.06 -31.32
CA VAL A 118 -15.19 -12.96 -31.49
C VAL A 118 -14.54 -13.86 -30.45
N PRO A 119 -13.59 -14.76 -30.80
CA PRO A 119 -13.04 -15.73 -29.88
C PRO A 119 -12.07 -15.06 -28.88
N PRO A 120 -12.00 -15.52 -27.61
CA PRO A 120 -11.08 -14.94 -26.65
C PRO A 120 -9.63 -15.38 -26.90
N LYS A 121 -8.76 -14.37 -26.94
CA LYS A 121 -7.29 -14.45 -26.94
C LYS A 121 -6.79 -15.25 -25.73
N LYS A 122 -5.81 -16.12 -25.98
CA LYS A 122 -5.21 -17.09 -25.04
C LYS A 122 -4.89 -16.49 -23.67
N ALA A 123 -5.41 -17.14 -22.63
CA ALA A 123 -5.13 -16.87 -21.23
C ALA A 123 -3.66 -17.18 -20.87
N GLN A 124 -3.05 -16.26 -20.13
CA GLN A 124 -1.74 -16.40 -19.51
C GLN A 124 -1.84 -17.37 -18.31
N PRO A 125 -0.91 -18.33 -18.12
CA PRO A 125 -1.06 -19.37 -17.11
C PRO A 125 -0.85 -18.83 -15.69
N SER A 126 -1.75 -19.24 -14.80
CA SER A 126 -1.66 -19.06 -13.35
C SER A 126 -0.71 -20.11 -12.74
N PRO A 127 -0.09 -19.84 -11.57
CA PRO A 127 0.70 -20.83 -10.85
C PRO A 127 -0.15 -22.04 -10.45
N LYS A 128 0.46 -23.24 -10.52
CA LYS A 128 -0.18 -24.53 -10.25
C LYS A 128 -0.65 -24.61 -8.80
N ILE A 129 -1.92 -24.94 -8.62
CA ILE A 129 -2.46 -25.44 -7.34
C ILE A 129 -2.28 -26.96 -7.37
N VAL A 130 -1.43 -27.50 -6.49
CA VAL A 130 -1.43 -28.93 -6.17
C VAL A 130 -1.72 -29.08 -4.68
N GLY A 131 -2.93 -29.54 -4.38
CA GLY A 131 -3.29 -30.09 -3.08
C GLY A 131 -3.95 -31.44 -3.31
N ALA A 132 -3.22 -32.52 -3.03
CA ALA A 132 -3.75 -33.84 -2.66
C ALA A 132 -2.56 -34.76 -2.34
N ILE A 133 -2.29 -35.00 -1.05
CA ILE A 133 -1.47 -36.13 -0.59
C ILE A 133 -2.39 -37.02 0.22
N ALA A 134 -2.66 -38.22 -0.31
CA ALA A 134 -3.12 -39.39 0.43
C ALA A 134 -1.93 -40.36 0.59
N PRO A 135 -1.97 -41.26 1.59
CA PRO A 135 -0.78 -41.67 2.32
C PRO A 135 -0.16 -42.97 1.81
N GLY A 136 1.13 -43.14 2.09
CA GLY A 136 1.76 -44.45 2.15
C GLY A 136 3.09 -44.53 1.42
N LYS A 137 4.18 -44.59 2.19
CA LYS A 137 5.31 -45.49 1.91
C LYS A 137 6.11 -45.72 3.21
N LYS A 138 6.28 -47.01 3.50
CA LYS A 138 6.91 -47.59 4.68
C LYS A 138 8.37 -47.17 4.79
N ALA A 139 8.80 -46.75 5.98
CA ALA A 139 10.20 -46.66 6.34
C ALA A 139 10.73 -48.06 6.72
N GLN A 140 11.85 -48.45 6.11
CA GLN A 140 12.67 -49.61 6.51
C GLN A 140 13.87 -49.13 7.36
N PRO A 141 14.46 -50.00 8.19
CA PRO A 141 15.10 -49.59 9.44
C PRO A 141 16.56 -49.17 9.29
N ILE A 142 16.97 -48.16 10.06
CA ILE A 142 18.36 -47.71 10.19
C ILE A 142 19.07 -48.61 11.21
N GLY A 143 20.24 -49.12 10.80
CA GLY A 143 21.06 -50.07 11.52
C GLY A 143 21.54 -49.61 12.90
N LYS A 144 21.70 -50.60 13.78
CA LYS A 144 22.23 -50.51 15.15
C LYS A 144 23.68 -49.99 15.12
N LEU A 145 23.94 -48.87 15.78
CA LEU A 145 25.29 -48.46 16.16
C LEU A 145 25.55 -48.78 17.64
N LYS A 146 26.66 -49.47 17.87
CA LYS A 146 27.15 -50.02 19.14
C LYS A 146 27.26 -48.94 20.23
N ARG A 147 26.72 -49.27 21.42
CA ARG A 147 27.10 -48.64 22.69
C ARG A 147 28.52 -49.08 23.04
N SER A 148 29.39 -48.11 23.36
CA SER A 148 30.67 -48.37 24.01
C SER A 148 30.82 -47.43 25.22
N SER A 149 31.20 -48.05 26.33
CA SER A 149 31.77 -47.54 27.58
C SER A 149 31.20 -46.29 28.26
N ILE A 150 30.68 -46.55 29.46
CA ILE A 150 30.47 -45.60 30.54
C ILE A 150 31.81 -45.47 31.28
N GLU A 151 32.40 -44.28 31.25
CA GLU A 151 33.42 -43.88 32.22
C GLU A 151 32.85 -42.74 33.06
N THR A 152 32.81 -42.98 34.36
CA THR A 152 32.22 -42.13 35.39
C THR A 152 33.24 -41.07 35.82
N LEU A 153 32.91 -39.80 35.63
CA LEU A 153 33.66 -38.67 36.19
C LEU A 153 32.89 -38.07 37.39
N PRO A 154 33.58 -37.68 38.48
CA PRO A 154 32.94 -37.23 39.70
C PRO A 154 32.33 -35.83 39.57
N LYS A 155 31.14 -35.68 40.16
CA LYS A 155 30.31 -34.49 40.18
C LYS A 155 30.86 -33.50 41.22
N ILE A 156 31.60 -32.48 40.78
CA ILE A 156 31.95 -31.33 41.62
C ILE A 156 30.76 -30.36 41.57
N VAL A 157 29.98 -30.34 42.65
CA VAL A 157 28.90 -29.37 42.87
C VAL A 157 29.49 -28.16 43.57
N THR A 158 29.93 -27.16 42.81
CA THR A 158 30.13 -25.81 43.34
C THR A 158 28.80 -25.06 43.28
N ALA A 159 28.22 -24.80 44.44
CA ALA A 159 27.05 -23.95 44.61
C ALA A 159 27.38 -22.51 44.16
N VAL A 160 26.68 -22.02 43.14
CA VAL A 160 26.70 -20.60 42.75
C VAL A 160 25.71 -19.87 43.65
N PRO A 161 26.09 -18.82 44.39
CA PRO A 161 25.15 -18.07 45.20
C PRO A 161 24.19 -17.29 44.30
N ALA A 162 22.90 -17.41 44.58
CA ALA A 162 21.84 -16.69 43.92
C ALA A 162 21.99 -15.18 44.17
N ALA A 163 22.39 -14.44 43.14
CA ALA A 163 22.32 -12.98 43.14
C ALA A 163 20.84 -12.53 43.10
N PRO A 164 20.43 -11.55 43.92
CA PRO A 164 19.06 -11.08 43.93
C PRO A 164 18.74 -10.42 42.58
N ALA A 165 17.70 -10.92 41.92
CA ALA A 165 17.14 -10.35 40.71
C ALA A 165 16.57 -8.95 41.01
N ALA A 166 17.42 -7.93 40.95
CA ALA A 166 16.99 -6.56 40.82
C ALA A 166 16.19 -6.45 39.51
N ARG A 167 14.86 -6.41 39.64
CA ARG A 167 13.94 -6.02 38.57
C ARG A 167 14.40 -4.66 38.06
N LYS A 168 15.06 -4.63 36.89
CA LYS A 168 15.31 -3.37 36.18
C LYS A 168 13.97 -2.71 35.94
N ALA A 169 13.79 -1.55 36.56
CA ALA A 169 12.68 -0.65 36.30
C ALA A 169 12.58 -0.43 34.78
N SER A 170 11.40 -0.67 34.23
CA SER A 170 11.07 -0.35 32.85
C SER A 170 11.22 1.16 32.65
N THR A 171 12.33 1.59 32.06
CA THR A 171 12.49 2.96 31.58
C THR A 171 11.30 3.29 30.66
N PRO A 172 10.61 4.44 30.83
CA PRO A 172 9.54 4.83 29.93
C PRO A 172 10.09 4.87 28.50
N ALA A 173 9.58 4.03 27.62
CA ALA A 173 10.00 4.00 26.23
C ALA A 173 9.76 5.39 25.63
N LYS A 174 10.84 6.09 25.28
CA LYS A 174 10.79 7.40 24.61
C LYS A 174 9.95 7.24 23.34
N GLN A 175 8.78 7.87 23.30
CA GLN A 175 7.90 7.81 22.13
C GLN A 175 8.64 8.40 20.94
N VAL A 176 8.96 7.57 19.94
CA VAL A 176 9.52 8.03 18.68
C VAL A 176 8.41 8.80 17.95
N LYS A 177 8.60 10.12 17.82
CA LYS A 177 7.73 11.00 17.03
C LYS A 177 8.40 11.26 15.68
N PHE A 178 7.63 11.14 14.61
CA PHE A 178 8.06 11.46 13.26
C PHE A 178 7.47 12.80 12.82
N SER A 179 8.23 13.61 12.09
CA SER A 179 7.80 14.95 11.66
C SER A 179 6.63 14.92 10.66
N ASP A 180 6.50 13.85 9.89
CA ASP A 180 5.50 13.64 8.85
C ASP A 180 4.36 12.69 9.26
N VAL A 181 4.24 12.39 10.56
CA VAL A 181 3.17 11.58 11.13
C VAL A 181 2.41 12.42 12.16
N PRO A 182 1.45 13.25 11.73
CA PRO A 182 0.67 14.08 12.65
C PRO A 182 -0.28 13.23 13.49
N ALA A 183 -0.66 13.73 14.68
CA ALA A 183 -1.49 12.98 15.63
C ALA A 183 -2.86 12.55 15.06
N ASN A 184 -3.40 13.31 14.10
CA ASN A 184 -4.68 13.06 13.45
C ASN A 184 -4.59 12.12 12.23
N LEU A 185 -3.40 11.68 11.81
CA LEU A 185 -3.28 10.70 10.75
C LEU A 185 -3.85 9.35 11.22
N TRP A 186 -4.71 8.75 10.40
CA TRP A 186 -5.41 7.50 10.72
C TRP A 186 -4.48 6.34 11.10
N ALA A 187 -3.25 6.34 10.57
CA ALA A 187 -2.24 5.30 10.76
C ALA A 187 -1.32 5.54 11.97
N THR A 188 -1.34 6.75 12.55
CA THR A 188 -0.47 7.14 13.68
C THR A 188 -0.42 6.12 14.82
N PRO A 189 -1.55 5.60 15.33
CA PRO A 189 -1.47 4.68 16.47
C PRO A 189 -0.82 3.33 16.09
N PHE A 190 -0.99 2.85 14.85
CA PHE A 190 -0.32 1.64 14.37
C PHE A 190 1.18 1.86 14.17
N ILE A 191 1.55 2.99 13.56
CA ILE A 191 2.95 3.39 13.33
C ILE A 191 3.70 3.50 14.66
N ALA A 192 3.11 4.21 15.64
CA ALA A 192 3.73 4.41 16.94
C ALA A 192 3.95 3.07 17.66
N ALA A 193 2.92 2.21 17.70
CA ALA A 193 3.00 0.93 18.37
C ALA A 193 4.02 -0.03 17.73
N LEU A 194 4.07 -0.10 16.39
CA LEU A 194 5.04 -0.96 15.70
C LEU A 194 6.47 -0.41 15.73
N THR A 195 6.64 0.91 15.83
CA THR A 195 7.96 1.53 16.03
C THR A 195 8.50 1.23 17.43
N GLN A 196 7.66 1.32 18.46
CA GLN A 196 8.03 0.95 19.84
C GLN A 196 8.45 -0.52 19.96
N ARG A 197 7.92 -1.40 19.09
CA ARG A 197 8.28 -2.82 19.03
C ARG A 197 9.48 -3.13 18.12
N GLY A 198 10.09 -2.12 17.51
CA GLY A 198 11.21 -2.29 16.58
C GLY A 198 10.84 -2.94 15.23
N VAL A 199 9.54 -3.12 14.93
CA VAL A 199 9.08 -3.65 13.65
C VAL A 199 9.31 -2.62 12.55
N PHE A 200 9.01 -1.35 12.84
CA PHE A 200 9.34 -0.22 11.97
C PHE A 200 10.43 0.65 12.58
N THR A 201 11.19 1.29 11.70
CA THR A 201 12.14 2.35 12.01
C THR A 201 11.87 3.50 11.04
N GLY A 202 12.00 4.73 11.54
CA GLY A 202 12.01 5.90 10.67
C GLY A 202 13.34 6.05 9.94
N PHE A 203 13.41 7.13 9.17
CA PHE A 203 14.58 7.54 8.43
C PHE A 203 15.46 8.49 9.25
N THR A 204 16.68 8.71 8.79
CA THR A 204 17.67 9.58 9.45
C THR A 204 17.21 11.04 9.54
N ASP A 205 16.36 11.48 8.61
CA ASP A 205 15.70 12.79 8.55
C ASP A 205 14.52 12.95 9.54
N LYS A 206 14.30 11.99 10.44
CA LYS A 206 13.19 11.93 11.41
C LYS A 206 11.81 11.76 10.78
N THR A 207 11.73 11.30 9.52
CA THR A 207 10.47 10.97 8.85
C THR A 207 10.12 9.48 8.97
N PHE A 208 8.84 9.15 8.79
CA PHE A 208 8.35 7.78 8.62
C PHE A 208 8.03 7.44 7.17
N ARG A 209 7.66 8.45 6.37
CA ARG A 209 7.20 8.39 4.98
C ARG A 209 5.94 7.54 4.82
N PRO A 210 4.81 7.90 5.46
CA PRO A 210 3.62 7.05 5.55
C PRO A 210 3.02 6.68 4.19
N TYR A 211 3.13 7.58 3.20
CA TYR A 211 2.55 7.39 1.86
C TYR A 211 3.53 6.80 0.84
N GLN A 212 4.78 6.52 1.23
CA GLN A 212 5.73 5.89 0.35
C GLN A 212 5.35 4.42 0.14
N ALA A 213 5.35 3.96 -1.11
CA ALA A 213 5.18 2.55 -1.45
C ALA A 213 6.33 1.72 -0.89
N MET A 214 6.03 0.50 -0.45
CA MET A 214 7.04 -0.41 0.08
C MET A 214 7.41 -1.51 -0.94
N THR A 215 8.69 -1.82 -1.03
CA THR A 215 9.18 -2.93 -1.85
C THR A 215 8.85 -4.29 -1.22
N ARG A 216 8.86 -5.35 -2.03
CA ARG A 216 8.69 -6.73 -1.54
C ARG A 216 9.77 -7.13 -0.53
N ALA A 217 11.02 -6.71 -0.75
CA ALA A 217 12.12 -6.97 0.19
C ALA A 217 11.89 -6.28 1.54
N GLU A 218 11.52 -4.99 1.53
CA GLU A 218 11.18 -4.28 2.75
C GLU A 218 9.98 -4.91 3.47
N PHE A 219 8.98 -5.37 2.72
CA PHE A 219 7.83 -6.05 3.30
C PHE A 219 8.20 -7.36 4.01
N ALA A 220 9.02 -8.20 3.39
CA ALA A 220 9.52 -9.44 3.99
C ALA A 220 10.24 -9.16 5.32
N VAL A 221 11.09 -8.14 5.37
CA VAL A 221 11.76 -7.72 6.61
C VAL A 221 10.77 -7.29 7.69
N ARG A 222 9.65 -6.64 7.33
CA ARG A 222 8.62 -6.28 8.32
C ARG A 222 7.81 -7.49 8.80
N LEU A 223 7.54 -8.46 7.94
CA LEU A 223 6.87 -9.70 8.30
C LEU A 223 7.70 -10.51 9.29
N ASP A 224 8.97 -10.75 8.94
CA ASP A 224 9.95 -11.45 9.77
C ASP A 224 10.06 -10.79 11.17
N LYS A 225 10.32 -9.48 11.21
CA LYS A 225 10.39 -8.72 12.48
C LYS A 225 9.09 -8.72 13.28
N ALA A 226 7.93 -8.69 12.62
CA ALA A 226 6.65 -8.65 13.31
C ALA A 226 6.30 -10.01 13.93
N PHE A 227 6.49 -11.10 13.19
CA PHE A 227 5.90 -12.39 13.55
C PHE A 227 6.91 -13.42 14.03
N ASN A 228 8.16 -13.36 13.58
CA ASN A 228 9.22 -14.35 13.84
C ASN A 228 8.65 -15.79 13.85
N LYS A 229 7.87 -16.11 12.82
CA LYS A 229 7.14 -17.39 12.71
C LYS A 229 8.17 -18.45 12.32
N LYS A 230 8.07 -19.60 12.98
CA LYS A 230 8.99 -20.70 12.68
C LYS A 230 8.78 -21.18 11.23
N PRO A 231 9.86 -21.56 10.54
CA PRO A 231 9.77 -22.26 9.26
C PRO A 231 8.82 -23.46 9.32
N GLU A 232 7.97 -23.57 8.32
CA GLU A 232 7.07 -24.72 8.09
C GLU A 232 7.41 -25.44 6.78
N GLU A 233 7.98 -24.71 5.81
CA GLU A 233 8.38 -25.23 4.51
C GLU A 233 9.90 -25.13 4.30
N ALA A 234 10.40 -25.87 3.32
CA ALA A 234 11.79 -25.75 2.87
C ALA A 234 12.00 -24.38 2.18
N ALA A 235 13.22 -23.86 2.29
CA ALA A 235 13.57 -22.59 1.68
C ALA A 235 13.64 -22.68 0.15
N THR A 236 12.96 -21.77 -0.54
CA THR A 236 13.19 -21.53 -1.96
C THR A 236 14.48 -20.72 -2.15
N ALA A 237 15.33 -21.14 -3.08
CA ALA A 237 16.47 -20.34 -3.51
C ALA A 237 16.04 -19.47 -4.70
N PHE A 238 15.87 -18.17 -4.48
CA PHE A 238 15.44 -17.26 -5.53
C PHE A 238 16.61 -16.81 -6.42
N GLU A 239 16.44 -16.88 -7.75
CA GLU A 239 17.48 -16.53 -8.72
C GLU A 239 17.91 -15.05 -8.61
N ASP A 240 16.99 -14.16 -8.27
CA ASP A 240 17.19 -12.71 -8.22
C ASP A 240 17.47 -12.17 -6.80
N VAL A 241 17.79 -13.05 -5.85
CA VAL A 241 18.14 -12.67 -4.47
C VAL A 241 19.49 -13.28 -4.09
N PRO A 242 20.62 -12.59 -4.34
CA PRO A 242 21.93 -13.11 -3.97
C PRO A 242 22.09 -13.19 -2.44
N ASN A 243 22.95 -14.09 -1.95
CA ASN A 243 23.15 -14.35 -0.51
C ASN A 243 23.61 -13.10 0.29
N ASN A 244 24.24 -12.13 -0.38
CA ASN A 244 24.67 -10.86 0.22
C ASN A 244 23.60 -9.75 0.16
N HIS A 245 22.42 -10.02 -0.40
CA HIS A 245 21.32 -9.07 -0.43
C HIS A 245 20.89 -8.76 1.01
N TRP A 246 20.74 -7.48 1.35
CA TRP A 246 20.45 -7.01 2.72
C TRP A 246 19.19 -7.63 3.35
N ALA A 247 18.22 -8.03 2.52
CA ALA A 247 16.98 -8.69 2.94
C ALA A 247 16.99 -10.22 2.76
N TYR A 248 18.12 -10.82 2.38
CA TYR A 248 18.20 -12.24 2.01
C TYR A 248 17.59 -13.17 3.09
N SER A 249 18.02 -12.99 4.35
CA SER A 249 17.51 -13.79 5.46
C SER A 249 16.01 -13.62 5.66
N SER A 250 15.52 -12.38 5.76
CA SER A 250 14.09 -12.14 5.99
C SER A 250 13.20 -12.58 4.82
N ILE A 251 13.71 -12.54 3.58
CA ILE A 251 13.00 -13.09 2.41
C ILE A 251 12.85 -14.59 2.57
N LYS A 252 13.95 -15.29 2.89
CA LYS A 252 13.96 -16.73 3.12
C LYS A 252 13.04 -17.14 4.28
N GLU A 253 13.13 -16.46 5.41
CA GLU A 253 12.27 -16.74 6.58
C GLU A 253 10.79 -16.47 6.27
N SER A 254 10.48 -15.40 5.54
CA SER A 254 9.10 -15.10 5.13
C SER A 254 8.53 -16.14 4.16
N ASP A 255 9.37 -16.71 3.29
CA ASP A 255 9.01 -17.81 2.38
C ASP A 255 8.74 -19.09 3.16
N MET A 256 9.71 -19.53 3.96
CA MET A 256 9.60 -20.75 4.77
C MET A 256 8.46 -20.70 5.78
N ALA A 257 8.12 -19.53 6.29
CA ALA A 257 7.00 -19.34 7.23
C ALA A 257 5.63 -19.25 6.53
N GLY A 258 5.57 -19.32 5.20
CA GLY A 258 4.33 -19.27 4.41
C GLY A 258 3.71 -17.87 4.29
N PHE A 259 4.46 -16.81 4.61
CA PHE A 259 3.97 -15.44 4.42
C PHE A 259 4.12 -14.99 2.99
N MET A 260 5.25 -15.23 2.34
CA MET A 260 5.47 -14.78 0.97
C MET A 260 5.82 -15.96 0.09
N GLU A 261 5.51 -15.85 -1.19
CA GLU A 261 5.94 -16.80 -2.21
C GLU A 261 6.61 -16.01 -3.34
N GLY A 262 7.51 -16.68 -4.06
CA GLY A 262 8.09 -16.16 -5.29
C GLY A 262 7.09 -16.08 -6.45
N TYR A 263 7.60 -15.61 -7.57
CA TYR A 263 6.99 -15.66 -8.88
C TYR A 263 7.54 -16.88 -9.63
N PRO A 264 6.90 -17.30 -10.74
CA PRO A 264 7.40 -18.39 -11.56
C PRO A 264 8.87 -18.23 -11.95
N LYS A 265 9.58 -19.35 -12.08
CA LYS A 265 11.03 -19.45 -12.29
C LYS A 265 11.86 -18.98 -11.07
N ASP A 266 11.32 -19.15 -9.87
CA ASP A 266 12.01 -18.84 -8.61
C ASP A 266 12.52 -17.39 -8.54
N TYR A 267 11.73 -16.42 -9.00
CA TYR A 267 12.02 -14.99 -8.85
C TYR A 267 11.28 -14.41 -7.65
N PHE A 268 11.94 -13.71 -6.74
CA PHE A 268 11.26 -12.98 -5.67
C PHE A 268 10.86 -11.55 -6.06
N ARG A 269 11.61 -10.91 -6.97
CA ARG A 269 11.49 -9.51 -7.39
C ARG A 269 11.61 -8.53 -6.22
N PRO A 270 12.74 -8.51 -5.49
CA PRO A 270 12.89 -7.77 -4.22
C PRO A 270 12.62 -6.27 -4.34
N ALA A 271 12.99 -5.64 -5.46
CA ALA A 271 12.83 -4.21 -5.70
C ALA A 271 11.42 -3.81 -6.18
N LYS A 272 10.56 -4.76 -6.55
CA LYS A 272 9.19 -4.47 -6.98
C LYS A 272 8.36 -4.01 -5.77
N SER A 273 7.56 -2.96 -5.94
CA SER A 273 6.58 -2.57 -4.92
C SER A 273 5.57 -3.69 -4.67
N VAL A 274 5.30 -3.98 -3.40
CA VAL A 274 4.27 -4.94 -3.02
C VAL A 274 2.90 -4.29 -3.23
N THR A 275 1.99 -4.98 -3.90
CA THR A 275 0.60 -4.50 -4.04
C THR A 275 -0.18 -4.70 -2.74
N ARG A 276 -1.26 -3.94 -2.56
CA ARG A 276 -2.18 -4.14 -1.42
C ARG A 276 -2.71 -5.57 -1.36
N THR A 277 -3.04 -6.17 -2.50
CA THR A 277 -3.47 -7.59 -2.55
C THR A 277 -2.37 -8.53 -2.11
N GLU A 278 -1.15 -8.40 -2.63
CA GLU A 278 -0.04 -9.27 -2.26
C GLU A 278 0.26 -9.17 -0.76
N ALA A 279 0.21 -7.97 -0.16
CA ALA A 279 0.41 -7.78 1.28
C ALA A 279 -0.70 -8.44 2.12
N ILE A 280 -1.97 -8.33 1.68
CA ILE A 280 -3.11 -8.95 2.35
C ILE A 280 -3.07 -10.47 2.24
N VAL A 281 -2.80 -11.01 1.04
CA VAL A 281 -2.66 -12.45 0.82
C VAL A 281 -1.53 -13.00 1.66
N ALA A 282 -0.39 -12.31 1.71
CA ALA A 282 0.75 -12.73 2.51
C ALA A 282 0.40 -12.93 3.99
N LEU A 283 -0.30 -11.95 4.58
CA LEU A 283 -0.76 -12.05 5.96
C LEU A 283 -1.82 -13.13 6.14
N ALA A 284 -2.78 -13.26 5.22
CA ALA A 284 -3.81 -14.29 5.32
C ALA A 284 -3.25 -15.71 5.15
N SER A 285 -2.16 -15.87 4.41
CA SER A 285 -1.42 -17.13 4.26
C SER A 285 -0.60 -17.42 5.51
N GLY A 286 0.35 -16.57 5.89
CA GLY A 286 1.24 -16.84 7.03
C GLY A 286 0.58 -16.77 8.41
N LEU A 287 -0.66 -16.30 8.50
CA LEU A 287 -1.50 -16.39 9.72
C LEU A 287 -2.52 -17.54 9.65
N ASP A 288 -2.46 -18.37 8.62
CA ASP A 288 -3.29 -19.55 8.43
C ASP A 288 -4.79 -19.24 8.51
N LEU A 289 -5.19 -18.10 7.93
CA LEU A 289 -6.60 -17.70 7.98
C LEU A 289 -7.46 -18.67 7.17
N LYS A 290 -8.51 -19.15 7.82
CA LYS A 290 -9.53 -20.02 7.22
C LYS A 290 -10.30 -19.25 6.16
N VAL A 291 -10.30 -19.77 4.94
CA VAL A 291 -11.07 -19.22 3.83
C VAL A 291 -12.58 -19.42 4.12
N PRO A 292 -13.41 -18.38 4.00
CA PRO A 292 -14.86 -18.50 4.18
C PRO A 292 -15.46 -19.42 3.11
N ALA A 293 -16.58 -20.07 3.44
CA ALA A 293 -17.28 -20.96 2.50
C ALA A 293 -17.78 -20.22 1.24
N ASN A 294 -18.08 -18.93 1.34
CA ASN A 294 -18.49 -18.09 0.22
C ASN A 294 -17.74 -16.74 0.25
N PRO A 295 -16.51 -16.69 -0.28
CA PRO A 295 -15.71 -15.46 -0.36
C PRO A 295 -16.42 -14.35 -1.14
N GLU A 296 -17.13 -14.71 -2.20
CA GLU A 296 -17.80 -13.82 -3.15
C GLU A 296 -18.88 -12.98 -2.46
N LYS A 297 -19.60 -13.57 -1.49
CA LYS A 297 -20.59 -12.84 -0.68
C LYS A 297 -19.97 -11.71 0.15
N ILE A 298 -18.71 -11.84 0.58
CA ILE A 298 -17.99 -10.79 1.30
C ILE A 298 -17.46 -9.75 0.29
N LEU A 299 -16.92 -10.22 -0.83
CA LEU A 299 -16.30 -9.37 -1.83
C LEU A 299 -17.29 -8.49 -2.62
N GLN A 300 -18.55 -8.89 -2.76
CA GLN A 300 -19.57 -8.11 -3.48
C GLN A 300 -19.83 -6.72 -2.87
N SER A 301 -19.49 -6.52 -1.60
CA SER A 301 -19.60 -5.22 -0.92
C SER A 301 -18.58 -4.19 -1.42
N TYR A 302 -17.61 -4.60 -2.25
CA TYR A 302 -16.54 -3.75 -2.77
C TYR A 302 -16.66 -3.53 -4.27
N LYS A 303 -16.65 -2.26 -4.68
CA LYS A 303 -16.86 -1.84 -6.08
C LYS A 303 -15.76 -2.33 -7.03
N ASP A 304 -14.55 -2.48 -6.51
CA ASP A 304 -13.37 -2.91 -7.25
C ASP A 304 -13.00 -4.38 -7.02
N ALA A 305 -13.91 -5.17 -6.44
CA ALA A 305 -13.68 -6.60 -6.20
C ALA A 305 -13.36 -7.40 -7.47
N ALA A 306 -13.81 -6.95 -8.64
CA ALA A 306 -13.47 -7.56 -9.94
C ALA A 306 -11.98 -7.43 -10.29
N GLN A 307 -11.25 -6.47 -9.70
CA GLN A 307 -9.82 -6.29 -9.93
C GLN A 307 -8.96 -7.23 -9.08
N ILE A 308 -9.55 -7.95 -8.12
CA ILE A 308 -8.82 -8.91 -7.29
C ILE A 308 -8.47 -10.15 -8.14
N PRO A 309 -7.19 -10.51 -8.27
CA PRO A 309 -6.79 -11.73 -8.95
C PRO A 309 -7.50 -12.97 -8.40
N LYS A 310 -7.91 -13.90 -9.27
CA LYS A 310 -8.70 -15.08 -8.89
C LYS A 310 -8.06 -15.88 -7.73
N TYR A 311 -6.75 -16.05 -7.75
CA TYR A 311 -6.00 -16.77 -6.70
C TYR A 311 -6.10 -16.08 -5.32
N ALA A 312 -6.27 -14.76 -5.29
CA ALA A 312 -6.24 -13.96 -4.07
C ALA A 312 -7.61 -13.84 -3.40
N ARG A 313 -8.71 -14.09 -4.13
CA ARG A 313 -10.09 -13.79 -3.68
C ARG A 313 -10.43 -14.43 -2.33
N GLY A 314 -10.15 -15.73 -2.18
CA GLY A 314 -10.42 -16.45 -0.93
C GLY A 314 -9.65 -15.88 0.27
N LYS A 315 -8.36 -15.58 0.09
CA LYS A 315 -7.50 -15.03 1.14
C LYS A 315 -7.82 -13.58 1.46
N VAL A 316 -8.20 -12.77 0.47
CA VAL A 316 -8.67 -11.40 0.69
C VAL A 316 -9.97 -11.40 1.48
N ALA A 317 -10.94 -12.26 1.13
CA ALA A 317 -12.18 -12.38 1.89
C ALA A 317 -11.93 -12.84 3.35
N ALA A 318 -11.02 -13.81 3.55
CA ALA A 318 -10.60 -14.25 4.87
C ALA A 318 -9.98 -13.11 5.70
N ALA A 319 -9.13 -12.29 5.08
CA ALA A 319 -8.51 -11.13 5.72
C ALA A 319 -9.53 -10.05 6.10
N ILE A 320 -10.52 -9.80 5.23
CA ILE A 320 -11.64 -8.88 5.52
C ILE A 320 -12.43 -9.39 6.73
N GLN A 321 -12.86 -10.65 6.71
CA GLN A 321 -13.64 -11.25 7.80
C GLN A 321 -12.87 -11.26 9.13
N ALA A 322 -11.55 -11.41 9.07
CA ALA A 322 -10.70 -11.38 10.25
C ALA A 322 -10.30 -9.95 10.70
N GLY A 323 -10.74 -8.89 10.00
CA GLY A 323 -10.49 -7.50 10.34
C GLY A 323 -9.05 -7.02 10.07
N LEU A 324 -8.32 -7.69 9.18
CA LEU A 324 -6.93 -7.36 8.86
C LEU A 324 -6.81 -6.17 7.89
N VAL A 325 -7.82 -5.94 7.07
CA VAL A 325 -7.80 -4.88 6.06
C VAL A 325 -8.16 -3.56 6.74
N VAL A 326 -7.26 -2.57 6.62
CA VAL A 326 -7.39 -1.23 7.20
C VAL A 326 -7.17 -0.18 6.10
N GLY A 327 -7.78 1.00 6.24
CA GLY A 327 -7.54 2.16 5.38
C GLY A 327 -8.40 2.22 4.12
N SER A 328 -9.39 1.34 3.95
CA SER A 328 -10.41 1.49 2.91
C SER A 328 -11.60 2.28 3.45
N ASN A 329 -11.47 3.60 3.50
CA ASN A 329 -12.65 4.45 3.49
C ASN A 329 -13.31 4.24 2.12
N SER A 330 -14.63 4.08 2.05
CA SER A 330 -15.42 3.90 0.81
C SER A 330 -15.18 2.61 0.03
N ASN A 331 -15.72 1.46 0.48
CA ASN A 331 -15.99 0.23 -0.31
C ASN A 331 -15.05 -0.11 -1.50
N LEU A 332 -13.76 0.17 -1.36
CA LEU A 332 -12.72 0.06 -2.39
C LEU A 332 -11.50 -0.55 -1.73
N LEU A 333 -11.06 -1.69 -2.24
CA LEU A 333 -9.90 -2.42 -1.72
C LEU A 333 -8.59 -1.93 -2.33
N ARG A 334 -8.65 -1.31 -3.52
CA ARG A 334 -7.55 -0.84 -4.35
C ARG A 334 -6.51 -1.95 -4.58
N PRO A 335 -6.93 -3.13 -5.10
CA PRO A 335 -6.14 -4.36 -5.02
C PRO A 335 -4.79 -4.28 -5.76
N ASN A 336 -4.73 -3.52 -6.85
CA ASN A 336 -3.56 -3.41 -7.73
C ASN A 336 -2.65 -2.21 -7.39
N GLN A 337 -3.03 -1.39 -6.40
CA GLN A 337 -2.20 -0.27 -5.98
C GLN A 337 -1.03 -0.76 -5.10
N PRO A 338 0.15 -0.13 -5.19
CA PRO A 338 1.22 -0.35 -4.24
C PRO A 338 0.75 -0.10 -2.80
N ALA A 339 1.11 -0.98 -1.88
CA ALA A 339 0.86 -0.77 -0.46
C ALA A 339 1.84 0.24 0.10
N THR A 340 1.31 1.26 0.77
CA THR A 340 2.10 2.28 1.45
C THR A 340 2.62 1.78 2.80
N ARG A 341 3.67 2.41 3.32
CA ARG A 341 4.24 2.08 4.63
C ARG A 341 3.21 2.18 5.77
N ALA A 342 2.30 3.16 5.71
CA ALA A 342 1.21 3.31 6.69
C ALA A 342 0.20 2.16 6.62
N GLU A 343 -0.19 1.75 5.41
CA GLU A 343 -1.11 0.61 5.20
C GLU A 343 -0.50 -0.68 5.69
N VAL A 344 0.77 -0.94 5.36
CA VAL A 344 1.44 -2.15 5.82
C VAL A 344 1.62 -2.14 7.34
N ALA A 345 1.95 -1.00 7.96
CA ALA A 345 1.97 -0.90 9.41
C ALA A 345 0.61 -1.26 10.03
N ALA A 346 -0.49 -0.79 9.44
CA ALA A 346 -1.82 -1.13 9.92
C ALA A 346 -2.15 -2.62 9.74
N PHE A 347 -1.85 -3.21 8.58
CA PHE A 347 -2.10 -4.64 8.30
C PHE A 347 -1.31 -5.55 9.25
N LEU A 348 -0.01 -5.26 9.46
CA LEU A 348 0.84 -6.00 10.39
C LEU A 348 0.32 -5.89 11.83
N TYR A 349 -0.10 -4.69 12.24
CA TYR A 349 -0.67 -4.50 13.57
C TYR A 349 -1.93 -5.35 13.77
N GLN A 350 -2.85 -5.38 12.80
CA GLN A 350 -4.04 -6.23 12.88
C GLN A 350 -3.68 -7.72 12.90
N GLY A 351 -2.67 -8.15 12.13
CA GLY A 351 -2.15 -9.51 12.21
C GLY A 351 -1.64 -9.85 13.62
N LEU A 352 -0.96 -8.92 14.29
CA LEU A 352 -0.53 -9.11 15.68
C LEU A 352 -1.70 -9.14 16.67
N VAL A 353 -2.76 -8.33 16.45
CA VAL A 353 -3.99 -8.41 17.24
C VAL A 353 -4.61 -9.80 17.09
N LYS A 354 -4.70 -10.30 15.86
CA LYS A 354 -5.26 -11.63 15.55
C LYS A 354 -4.50 -12.77 16.24
N ARG A 355 -3.18 -12.63 16.42
CA ARG A 355 -2.35 -13.58 17.18
C ARG A 355 -2.36 -13.36 18.69
N GLY A 356 -3.12 -12.41 19.21
CA GLY A 356 -3.14 -12.05 20.64
C GLY A 356 -1.83 -11.46 21.15
N LYS A 357 -0.98 -10.92 20.25
CA LYS A 357 0.35 -10.37 20.60
C LYS A 357 0.31 -8.89 20.98
N VAL A 358 -0.77 -8.19 20.63
CA VAL A 358 -1.04 -6.79 20.97
C VAL A 358 -2.52 -6.59 21.25
N LYS A 359 -2.86 -5.53 22.01
CA LYS A 359 -4.24 -5.12 22.24
C LYS A 359 -4.83 -4.49 20.97
N ALA A 360 -6.10 -4.71 20.70
CA ALA A 360 -6.79 -4.05 19.60
C ALA A 360 -6.79 -2.53 19.81
N ILE A 361 -6.51 -1.77 18.74
CA ILE A 361 -6.68 -0.32 18.71
C ILE A 361 -8.02 -0.04 18.05
N ASN A 362 -8.89 0.70 18.73
CA ASN A 362 -10.14 1.16 18.13
C ASN A 362 -9.82 2.27 17.12
N SER A 363 -9.98 1.99 15.82
CA SER A 363 -9.80 2.97 14.76
C SER A 363 -10.92 2.87 13.74
N LYS A 364 -11.46 4.03 13.32
CA LYS A 364 -12.48 4.12 12.26
C LYS A 364 -11.97 3.61 10.90
N ALA A 365 -10.64 3.52 10.72
CA ALA A 365 -10.04 3.03 9.49
C ALA A 365 -10.05 1.49 9.37
N ILE A 366 -10.41 0.75 10.43
CA ILE A 366 -10.48 -0.71 10.40
C ILE A 366 -11.76 -1.13 9.68
N VAL A 367 -11.62 -1.97 8.66
CA VAL A 367 -12.74 -2.54 7.93
C VAL A 367 -13.42 -3.58 8.80
N LYS A 368 -14.72 -3.40 9.03
CA LYS A 368 -15.57 -4.39 9.69
C LYS A 368 -16.39 -5.11 8.62
N PRO A 369 -16.62 -6.43 8.76
CA PRO A 369 -17.44 -7.21 7.84
C PRO A 369 -18.89 -6.73 7.78
#